data_AF-A0A085WHV6-F1
#
_entry.id   AF-A0A085WHV6-F1
#
_cell.length_a   1.000
_cell.length_b   1.000
_cell.length_c   1.000
_cell.angle_alpha   90.00
_cell.angle_beta   90.00
_cell.angle_gamma   90.00
#
_symmetry.space_group_name_H-M   'P 1'
#
loop_
_entity.id
_entity.type
_entity.pdbx_description
1 polymer ?
#
loop_
_entity_poly.entity_id
_entity_poly.type
_entity_poly.pdbx_seq_one_letter_code
_entity_poly.pdbx_strand_id
1 'polypeptide(L)'
;MHKCKGFTLTEFAAYIAPTTGYRRPPLNFIWEAGYMSNLEVHDLAVGGTLFLVNDEEPRRMLGIKPRLRRWLNPWLSVDVAPGLLLFGLKHGSGFVPSYPAFSGHVALNFGDFAALSAQLEVLPLTQRSNVNPEGREVNAFIGLRLGSYPGMAVGSAAALLAWWADGFGD
;
A
#
# COMPACT_ATOMS: atom_id res chain seq x y z
N MET A 1 -30.11 -11.78 0.47
CA MET A 1 -29.11 -11.06 1.31
C MET A 1 -29.29 -9.58 1.04
N HIS A 2 -29.68 -8.79 2.04
CA HIS A 2 -29.70 -7.33 1.92
C HIS A 2 -28.28 -6.85 1.62
N LYS A 3 -28.00 -6.51 0.34
CA LYS A 3 -26.67 -6.10 -0.10
C LYS A 3 -26.38 -4.71 0.49
N CYS A 4 -25.49 -4.62 1.47
CA CYS A 4 -24.88 -3.35 1.85
C CYS A 4 -24.36 -2.68 0.56
N LYS A 5 -24.92 -1.52 0.20
CA LYS A 5 -24.57 -0.82 -1.05
C LYS A 5 -23.13 -0.33 -1.06
N GLY A 6 -22.54 -0.12 0.10
CA GLY A 6 -21.11 0.12 0.24
C GLY A 6 -20.61 -0.08 1.65
N PHE A 7 -19.30 0.02 1.79
CA PHE A 7 -18.55 -0.24 3.01
C PHE A 7 -17.25 0.58 3.02
N THR A 8 -16.82 0.96 4.21
CA THR A 8 -15.53 1.61 4.41
C THR A 8 -14.42 0.57 4.51
N LEU A 9 -13.22 0.97 4.09
CA LEU A 9 -12.01 0.18 4.18
C LEU A 9 -11.04 0.86 5.14
N THR A 10 -10.48 0.10 6.05
CA THR A 10 -9.24 0.46 6.75
C THR A 10 -8.37 -0.78 6.78
N GLU A 11 -7.18 -0.67 6.21
CA GLU A 11 -6.30 -1.80 6.01
C GLU A 11 -4.87 -1.42 6.42
N PHE A 12 -4.17 -2.36 7.05
CA PHE A 12 -2.75 -2.25 7.34
C PHE A 12 -2.03 -3.41 6.65
N ALA A 13 -1.00 -3.12 5.87
CA ALA A 13 -0.19 -4.13 5.20
C ALA A 13 1.26 -4.05 5.65
N ALA A 14 1.85 -5.23 5.83
CA ALA A 14 3.26 -5.40 6.08
C ALA A 14 3.83 -6.23 4.92
N TYR A 15 4.75 -5.61 4.20
CA TYR A 15 5.34 -6.13 2.98
C TYR A 15 6.83 -6.40 3.18
N ILE A 16 7.30 -7.48 2.56
CA ILE A 16 8.72 -7.77 2.42
C ILE A 16 9.07 -7.74 0.93
N ALA A 17 10.20 -7.11 0.59
CA ALA A 17 10.74 -7.22 -0.76
C ALA A 17 11.42 -8.59 -0.93
N PRO A 18 11.29 -9.27 -2.09
CA PRO A 18 12.09 -10.44 -2.41
C PRO A 18 13.59 -10.13 -2.28
N THR A 19 14.38 -11.07 -1.78
CA THR A 19 15.82 -10.91 -1.57
C THR A 19 16.58 -10.86 -2.89
N THR A 20 16.56 -9.73 -3.59
CA THR A 20 17.46 -9.47 -4.73
C THR A 20 18.58 -8.55 -4.25
N GLY A 21 19.59 -9.14 -3.61
CA GLY A 21 20.88 -8.48 -3.32
C GLY A 21 20.96 -7.62 -2.05
N TYR A 22 19.88 -7.42 -1.31
CA TYR A 22 19.91 -6.70 -0.03
C TYR A 22 20.30 -7.61 1.15
N ARG A 23 21.12 -7.09 2.07
CA ARG A 23 21.63 -7.79 3.27
C ARG A 23 20.51 -8.13 4.28
N ARG A 24 19.38 -7.41 4.21
CA ARG A 24 18.08 -7.67 4.86
C ARG A 24 16.98 -7.25 3.89
N PRO A 25 15.91 -8.03 3.69
CA PRO A 25 14.81 -7.62 2.82
C PRO A 25 14.09 -6.42 3.47
N PRO A 26 13.97 -5.28 2.78
CA PRO A 26 13.33 -4.11 3.36
C PRO A 26 11.86 -4.39 3.68
N LEU A 27 11.44 -3.92 4.86
CA LEU A 27 10.05 -3.92 5.31
C LEU A 27 9.36 -2.65 4.84
N ASN A 28 8.18 -2.82 4.23
CA ASN A 28 7.35 -1.72 3.80
C ASN A 28 5.97 -1.81 4.48
N PHE A 29 5.61 -0.79 5.25
CA PHE A 29 4.34 -0.72 5.95
C PHE A 29 3.40 0.23 5.23
N ILE A 30 2.18 -0.23 4.98
CA ILE A 30 1.17 0.57 4.29
C ILE A 30 -0.08 0.63 5.11
N TRP A 31 -0.56 1.84 5.33
CA TRP A 31 -1.88 2.08 5.89
C TRP A 31 -2.80 2.64 4.81
N GLU A 32 -3.97 2.03 4.64
CA GLU A 32 -4.97 2.45 3.67
C GLU A 32 -6.30 2.76 4.36
N ALA A 33 -6.96 3.82 3.91
CA ALA A 33 -8.32 4.15 4.31
C ALA A 33 -9.14 4.57 3.09
N GLY A 34 -10.37 4.10 2.99
CA GLY A 34 -11.20 4.42 1.83
C GLY A 34 -12.61 3.85 1.88
N TYR A 35 -13.21 3.74 0.71
CA TYR A 35 -14.59 3.33 0.56
C TYR A 35 -14.78 2.52 -0.72
N MET A 36 -15.67 1.52 -0.65
CA MET A 36 -16.10 0.70 -1.77
C MET A 36 -17.62 0.62 -1.82
N SER A 37 -18.14 0.53 -3.04
CA SER A 37 -19.56 0.25 -3.30
C SER A 37 -19.69 -1.08 -4.03
N ASN A 38 -20.60 -1.92 -3.55
CA ASN A 38 -20.94 -3.15 -4.23
C ASN A 38 -21.80 -2.82 -5.45
N LEU A 39 -21.38 -3.31 -6.62
CA LEU A 39 -22.17 -3.30 -7.82
C LEU A 39 -23.13 -4.48 -7.78
N GLU A 40 -24.38 -4.27 -8.21
CA GLU A 40 -25.39 -5.34 -8.25
C GLU A 40 -25.02 -6.45 -9.26
N VAL A 41 -24.12 -6.12 -10.19
CA VAL A 41 -23.69 -6.93 -11.32
C VAL A 41 -22.38 -7.67 -10.99
N HIS A 42 -22.36 -8.98 -11.21
CA HIS A 42 -21.20 -9.88 -11.15
C HIS A 42 -20.43 -9.95 -9.82
N ASP A 43 -21.07 -9.64 -8.69
CA ASP A 43 -20.43 -9.64 -7.36
C ASP A 43 -19.11 -8.84 -7.34
N LEU A 44 -19.13 -7.71 -8.04
CA LEU A 44 -18.05 -6.76 -8.11
C LEU A 44 -18.28 -5.63 -7.11
N ALA A 45 -17.20 -5.07 -6.60
CA ALA A 45 -17.18 -3.84 -5.84
C ALA A 45 -16.12 -2.90 -6.41
N VAL A 46 -16.45 -1.62 -6.47
CA VAL A 46 -15.56 -0.56 -6.97
C VAL A 46 -15.42 0.52 -5.92
N GLY A 47 -14.26 1.14 -5.87
CA GLY A 47 -14.01 2.20 -4.91
C GLY A 47 -12.61 2.76 -5.02
N GLY A 48 -12.15 3.31 -3.91
CA GLY A 48 -10.77 3.77 -3.82
C GLY A 48 -10.32 3.99 -2.39
N THR A 49 -9.01 4.04 -2.22
CA THR A 49 -8.34 4.29 -0.94
C THR A 49 -7.32 5.42 -1.07
N LEU A 50 -7.17 6.17 0.01
CA LEU A 50 -5.96 6.92 0.31
C LEU A 50 -5.00 5.97 1.00
N PHE A 51 -3.71 6.05 0.70
CA PHE A 51 -2.71 5.22 1.35
C PHE A 51 -1.48 6.01 1.75
N LEU A 52 -0.91 5.59 2.88
CA LEU A 52 0.34 6.05 3.43
C LEU A 52 1.33 4.89 3.41
N VAL A 53 2.50 5.12 2.86
CA VAL A 53 3.62 4.18 2.79
C VAL A 53 4.68 4.63 3.77
N ASN A 54 5.23 3.69 4.54
CA ASN A 54 6.36 3.91 5.44
C ASN A 54 7.38 2.77 5.23
N ASP A 55 8.54 3.14 4.70
CA ASP A 55 9.62 2.22 4.30
C ASP A 55 10.76 2.23 5.36
N GLU A 56 11.70 1.28 5.28
CA GLU A 56 12.87 1.21 6.18
C GLU A 56 13.85 2.37 5.98
N GLU A 57 14.02 2.84 4.74
CA GLU A 57 14.56 4.19 4.53
C GLU A 57 13.46 5.17 4.95
N PRO A 58 13.72 6.18 5.81
CA PRO A 58 12.69 7.07 6.39
C PRO A 58 12.01 7.92 5.31
N ARG A 59 11.16 7.25 4.55
CA ARG A 59 10.54 7.64 3.31
C ARG A 59 9.06 7.39 3.51
N ARG A 60 8.34 8.49 3.66
CA ARG A 60 6.89 8.48 3.82
C ARG A 60 6.27 8.93 2.53
N MET A 61 5.34 8.15 2.00
CA MET A 61 4.63 8.53 0.78
C MET A 61 3.14 8.52 0.98
N LEU A 62 2.44 9.38 0.25
CA LEU A 62 1.00 9.46 0.23
C LEU A 62 0.52 9.29 -1.20
N GLY A 63 -0.52 8.48 -1.37
CA GLY A 63 -1.12 8.24 -2.67
C GLY A 63 -2.60 7.91 -2.62
N ILE A 64 -3.13 7.66 -3.80
CA ILE A 64 -4.51 7.23 -4.03
C ILE A 64 -4.52 5.95 -4.87
N LYS A 65 -5.43 5.01 -4.56
CA LYS A 65 -5.65 3.81 -5.36
C LYS A 65 -7.13 3.67 -5.70
N PRO A 66 -7.56 3.79 -6.96
CA PRO A 66 -8.79 3.12 -7.37
C PRO A 66 -8.69 1.63 -7.11
N ARG A 67 -9.79 0.99 -6.74
CA ARG A 67 -9.84 -0.43 -6.39
C ARG A 67 -11.02 -1.12 -7.03
N LEU A 68 -10.78 -2.34 -7.50
CA LEU A 68 -11.77 -3.26 -8.01
C LEU A 68 -11.65 -4.57 -7.23
N ARG A 69 -12.74 -4.97 -6.57
CA ARG A 69 -12.82 -6.23 -5.83
C ARG A 69 -13.88 -7.12 -6.46
N ARG A 70 -13.58 -8.41 -6.62
CA ARG A 70 -14.51 -9.43 -7.08
C ARG A 70 -14.63 -10.51 -6.03
N TRP A 71 -15.86 -10.79 -5.58
CA TRP A 71 -16.13 -11.90 -4.69
C TRP A 71 -16.12 -13.21 -5.50
N LEU A 72 -15.30 -14.16 -5.09
CA LEU A 72 -15.32 -15.53 -5.62
C LEU A 72 -16.33 -16.37 -4.83
N ASN A 73 -16.36 -16.16 -3.52
CA ASN A 73 -17.23 -16.81 -2.54
C ASN A 73 -17.54 -15.80 -1.42
N PRO A 74 -18.49 -16.06 -0.51
CA PRO A 74 -18.81 -15.14 0.60
C PRO A 74 -17.64 -14.81 1.54
N TRP A 75 -16.55 -15.58 1.48
CA TRP A 75 -15.37 -15.45 2.34
C TRP A 75 -14.07 -15.28 1.55
N LEU A 76 -14.12 -15.27 0.21
CA LEU A 76 -12.94 -15.17 -0.64
C LEU A 76 -13.17 -14.12 -1.72
N SER A 77 -12.26 -13.14 -1.82
CA SER A 77 -12.32 -12.13 -2.88
C SER A 77 -10.95 -11.81 -3.44
N VAL A 78 -10.91 -11.40 -4.70
CA VAL A 78 -9.71 -10.87 -5.36
C VAL A 78 -9.86 -9.37 -5.51
N ASP A 79 -8.82 -8.63 -5.17
CA ASP A 79 -8.78 -7.17 -5.19
C ASP A 79 -7.59 -6.70 -6.01
N VAL A 80 -7.84 -5.79 -6.95
CA VAL A 80 -6.82 -5.17 -7.79
C VAL A 80 -6.93 -3.67 -7.63
N ALA A 81 -5.80 -3.04 -7.36
CA ALA A 81 -5.73 -1.62 -7.05
C ALA A 81 -4.53 -0.97 -7.75
N PRO A 82 -4.68 -0.49 -8.98
CA PRO A 82 -3.68 0.39 -9.57
C PRO A 82 -3.72 1.73 -8.84
N GLY A 83 -2.56 2.32 -8.55
CA GLY A 83 -2.47 3.50 -7.72
C GLY A 83 -1.37 4.46 -8.13
N LEU A 84 -1.50 5.67 -7.61
CA LEU A 84 -0.57 6.76 -7.83
C LEU A 84 -0.09 7.28 -6.47
N LEU A 85 1.22 7.30 -6.31
CA LEU A 85 1.91 8.03 -5.27
C LEU A 85 2.01 9.49 -5.73
N LEU A 86 1.48 10.40 -4.94
CA LEU A 86 1.39 11.82 -5.30
C LEU A 86 2.44 12.67 -4.60
N PHE A 87 2.82 12.27 -3.38
CA PHE A 87 3.76 13.00 -2.55
C PHE A 87 4.62 12.03 -1.76
N GLY A 88 5.83 12.45 -1.43
CA GLY A 88 6.62 11.75 -0.43
C GLY A 88 7.73 12.60 0.14
N LEU A 89 8.04 12.32 1.41
CA LEU A 89 9.10 12.92 2.17
C LEU A 89 10.19 11.86 2.30
N LYS A 90 11.42 12.19 1.90
CA LYS A 90 12.60 11.34 2.11
C LYS A 90 13.59 12.11 2.98
N HIS A 91 13.99 11.49 4.09
CA HIS A 91 15.11 11.99 4.91
C HIS A 91 16.37 11.18 4.56
N GLY A 92 17.46 11.83 4.15
CA GLY A 92 18.76 11.19 3.88
C GLY A 92 19.37 11.48 2.51
N SER A 93 20.54 10.88 2.24
CA SER A 93 21.43 11.22 1.11
C SER A 93 21.27 10.32 -0.15
N GLY A 94 20.13 9.66 -0.31
CA GLY A 94 19.85 8.79 -1.47
C GLY A 94 19.16 9.52 -2.63
N PHE A 95 18.97 8.81 -3.76
CA PHE A 95 18.22 9.36 -4.90
C PHE A 95 16.82 9.82 -4.48
N VAL A 96 16.42 11.01 -4.98
CA VAL A 96 15.13 11.63 -4.67
C VAL A 96 14.10 11.19 -5.71
N PRO A 97 13.04 10.46 -5.30
CA PRO A 97 11.93 10.12 -6.19
C PRO A 97 11.24 11.38 -6.71
N SER A 98 10.79 11.32 -7.95
CA SER A 98 9.87 12.29 -8.53
C SER A 98 8.44 11.75 -8.45
N TYR A 99 7.49 12.65 -8.24
CA TYR A 99 6.07 12.33 -8.19
C TYR A 99 5.34 13.05 -9.34
N PRO A 100 4.27 12.46 -9.91
CA PRO A 100 3.61 11.23 -9.49
C PRO A 100 4.40 9.95 -9.83
N ALA A 101 4.28 8.95 -8.97
CA ALA A 101 4.86 7.62 -9.18
C ALA A 101 3.78 6.53 -9.14
N PHE A 102 4.05 5.37 -9.73
CA PHE A 102 3.06 4.29 -9.80
C PHE A 102 3.20 3.34 -8.60
N SER A 103 2.07 2.93 -8.03
CA SER A 103 1.99 1.90 -6.99
C SER A 103 0.73 1.07 -7.18
N GLY A 104 0.87 -0.20 -7.53
CA GLY A 104 -0.27 -1.09 -7.75
C GLY A 104 -0.18 -2.34 -6.87
N HIS A 105 -1.33 -2.85 -6.41
CA HIS A 105 -1.37 -4.15 -5.73
C HIS A 105 -2.43 -5.09 -6.27
N VAL A 106 -2.20 -6.37 -6.06
CA VAL A 106 -3.18 -7.45 -6.20
C VAL A 106 -3.25 -8.19 -4.87
N ALA A 107 -4.45 -8.45 -4.38
CA ALA A 107 -4.68 -9.12 -3.11
C ALA A 107 -5.74 -10.23 -3.24
N LEU A 108 -5.53 -11.29 -2.48
CA LEU A 108 -6.50 -12.35 -2.23
C LEU A 108 -6.96 -12.22 -0.78
N ASN A 109 -8.19 -11.77 -0.58
CA ASN A 109 -8.76 -11.52 0.74
C ASN A 109 -9.55 -12.74 1.25
N PHE A 110 -9.32 -13.09 2.50
CA PHE A 110 -10.00 -14.13 3.25
C PHE A 110 -10.91 -13.47 4.29
N GLY A 111 -12.16 -13.23 3.90
CA GLY A 111 -13.15 -12.48 4.67
C GLY A 111 -12.73 -11.02 4.87
N ASP A 112 -13.06 -10.47 6.04
CA ASP A 112 -12.77 -9.08 6.41
C ASP A 112 -11.50 -8.93 7.27
N PHE A 113 -10.79 -10.04 7.51
CA PHE A 113 -9.71 -10.08 8.50
C PHE A 113 -8.33 -9.99 7.88
N ALA A 114 -8.05 -10.82 6.88
CA ALA A 114 -6.71 -11.00 6.35
C ALA A 114 -6.70 -11.13 4.83
N ALA A 115 -5.61 -10.69 4.21
CA ALA A 115 -5.38 -10.85 2.79
C ALA A 115 -3.90 -11.12 2.51
N LEU A 116 -3.63 -11.98 1.54
CA LEU A 116 -2.32 -12.11 0.94
C LEU A 116 -2.24 -11.15 -0.23
N SER A 117 -1.16 -10.36 -0.33
CA SER A 117 -1.06 -9.33 -1.36
C SER A 117 0.35 -9.21 -1.92
N ALA A 118 0.41 -8.87 -3.20
CA ALA A 118 1.63 -8.50 -3.89
C ALA A 118 1.50 -7.06 -4.38
N GLN A 119 2.56 -6.28 -4.23
CA GLN A 119 2.61 -4.87 -4.60
C GLN A 119 3.80 -4.59 -5.52
N LEU A 120 3.59 -3.70 -6.47
CA LEU A 120 4.61 -3.20 -7.38
C LEU A 120 4.63 -1.67 -7.30
N GLU A 121 5.81 -1.12 -7.09
CA GLU A 121 6.07 0.32 -7.11
C GLU A 121 7.08 0.66 -8.19
N VAL A 122 6.80 1.70 -8.95
CA VAL A 122 7.70 2.23 -9.97
C VAL A 122 7.90 3.71 -9.68
N LEU A 123 9.06 4.03 -9.13
CA LEU A 123 9.45 5.36 -8.69
C LEU A 123 10.42 5.96 -9.71
N PRO A 124 10.01 6.97 -10.50
CA PRO A 124 10.95 7.69 -11.36
C PRO A 124 11.87 8.55 -10.48
N LEU A 125 13.16 8.59 -10.79
CA LEU A 125 14.17 9.32 -10.03
C LEU A 125 14.50 10.65 -10.71
N THR A 126 14.67 11.71 -9.92
CA THR A 126 15.05 13.04 -10.43
C THR A 126 16.47 13.10 -10.98
N GLN A 127 17.36 12.21 -10.54
CA GLN A 127 18.75 12.15 -10.97
C GLN A 127 19.02 10.80 -11.66
N ARG A 128 19.48 10.87 -12.91
CA ARG A 128 20.06 9.70 -13.61
C ARG A 128 21.53 9.57 -13.21
N SER A 129 21.96 8.35 -12.91
CA SER A 129 23.35 8.04 -12.59
C SER A 129 23.87 6.96 -13.53
N ASN A 130 25.18 6.87 -13.73
CA ASN A 130 25.80 5.76 -14.50
C ASN A 130 25.44 4.38 -13.93
N VAL A 131 25.09 4.32 -12.64
CA VAL A 131 24.66 3.10 -11.94
C VAL A 131 23.16 2.81 -12.12
N ASN A 132 22.34 3.84 -12.42
CA ASN A 132 20.92 3.69 -12.73
C ASN A 132 20.57 4.53 -13.98
N PRO A 133 20.94 4.04 -15.18
CA PRO A 133 20.76 4.79 -16.43
C PRO A 133 19.29 4.95 -16.82
N GLU A 134 18.42 4.05 -16.34
CA GLU A 134 16.98 4.11 -16.60
C GLU A 134 16.28 5.22 -15.80
N GLY A 135 16.91 5.71 -14.73
CA GLY A 135 16.35 6.77 -13.88
C GLY A 135 15.04 6.36 -13.21
N ARG A 136 14.88 5.07 -12.89
CA ARG A 136 13.71 4.53 -12.18
C ARG A 136 14.14 3.48 -11.17
N GLU A 137 13.37 3.36 -10.10
CA GLU A 137 13.47 2.32 -9.09
C GLU A 137 12.18 1.50 -9.16
N VAL A 138 12.32 0.19 -9.34
CA VAL A 138 11.19 -0.75 -9.42
C VAL A 138 11.29 -1.69 -8.24
N ASN A 139 10.30 -1.60 -7.35
CA ASN A 139 10.23 -2.42 -6.15
C ASN A 139 9.02 -3.34 -6.23
N ALA A 140 9.26 -4.62 -6.04
CA ALA A 140 8.20 -5.62 -5.90
C ALA A 140 8.17 -6.10 -4.46
N PHE A 141 6.97 -6.29 -3.93
CA PHE A 141 6.76 -6.71 -2.56
C PHE A 141 5.70 -7.81 -2.49
N ILE A 142 5.80 -8.65 -1.47
CA ILE A 142 4.76 -9.60 -1.09
C ILE A 142 4.53 -9.52 0.42
N GLY A 143 3.30 -9.67 0.85
CA GLY A 143 2.97 -9.42 2.24
C GLY A 143 1.55 -9.74 2.63
N LEU A 144 1.30 -9.57 3.93
CA LEU A 144 0.00 -9.77 4.53
C LEU A 144 -0.64 -8.42 4.79
N ARG A 145 -1.96 -8.39 4.65
CA ARG A 145 -2.79 -7.24 4.92
C ARG A 145 -3.89 -7.61 5.90
N LEU A 146 -4.11 -6.76 6.88
CA LEU A 146 -5.13 -6.89 7.90
C LEU A 146 -6.23 -5.85 7.65
N GLY A 147 -7.47 -6.29 7.57
CA GLY A 147 -8.63 -5.43 7.33
C GLY A 147 -9.37 -5.04 8.61
N SER A 148 -10.31 -4.10 8.48
CA SER A 148 -11.32 -3.77 9.51
C SER A 148 -10.73 -3.31 10.85
N TYR A 149 -11.31 -3.73 11.99
CA TYR A 149 -10.89 -3.36 13.34
C TYR A 149 -9.40 -3.61 13.64
N PRO A 150 -8.79 -4.77 13.25
CA PRO A 150 -7.34 -4.96 13.35
C PRO A 150 -6.54 -3.91 12.57
N GLY A 151 -6.95 -3.58 11.35
CA GLY A 151 -6.31 -2.57 10.51
C GLY A 151 -6.43 -1.15 11.09
N MET A 152 -7.56 -0.83 11.72
CA MET A 152 -7.73 0.43 12.46
C MET A 152 -6.83 0.50 13.69
N ALA A 153 -6.83 -0.52 14.55
CA ALA A 153 -6.04 -0.52 15.78
C ALA A 153 -4.53 -0.49 15.49
N VAL A 154 -4.06 -1.35 14.59
CA VAL A 154 -2.64 -1.42 14.21
C VAL A 154 -2.23 -0.20 13.39
N GLY A 155 -3.06 0.23 12.45
CA GLY A 155 -2.78 1.37 11.58
C GLY A 155 -2.69 2.69 12.33
N SER A 156 -3.65 2.98 13.22
CA SER A 156 -3.63 4.18 14.05
C SER A 156 -2.49 4.16 15.07
N ALA A 157 -2.21 3.00 15.68
CA ALA A 157 -1.07 2.86 16.59
C ALA A 157 0.26 3.02 15.86
N ALA A 158 0.43 2.44 14.68
CA ALA A 158 1.64 2.57 13.87
C ALA A 158 1.84 4.01 13.38
N ALA A 159 0.78 4.68 12.94
CA ALA A 159 0.84 6.09 12.55
C ALA A 159 1.22 7.01 13.73
N LEU A 160 0.62 6.80 14.90
CA LEU A 160 0.94 7.54 16.12
C LEU A 160 2.37 7.27 16.61
N LEU A 161 2.81 6.01 16.59
CA LEU A 161 4.17 5.64 16.99
C LEU A 161 5.22 6.19 16.02
N ALA A 162 4.95 6.16 14.71
CA ALA A 162 5.83 6.77 13.72
C ALA A 162 5.92 8.30 13.90
N TRP A 163 4.81 8.95 14.24
CA TRP A 163 4.80 10.39 14.51
C TRP A 163 5.51 10.74 15.84
N TRP A 164 5.33 9.92 16.88
CA TRP A 164 5.98 10.09 18.18
C TRP A 164 7.50 9.85 18.12
N ALA A 165 7.95 8.89 17.31
CA ALA A 165 9.36 8.59 17.13
C ALA A 165 10.15 9.74 16.47
N ASP A 166 9.51 10.55 15.62
CA ASP A 166 10.14 11.73 15.01
C ASP A 166 10.26 12.91 15.98
N GLY A 167 9.37 13.01 16.97
CA GLY A 167 9.30 14.17 17.89
C GLY A 167 10.43 14.27 18.92
N PHE A 168 11.28 13.24 19.04
CA PHE A 168 12.45 13.21 19.94
C PHE A 168 13.79 13.22 19.19
N GLY A 169 13.77 13.38 17.86
CA GLY A 169 14.96 13.36 17.01
C GLY A 169 15.68 14.70 16.81
N ASP A 170 15.15 15.80 17.36
CA ASP A 170 15.73 17.15 17.31
C ASP A 170 16.44 17.54 18.61
#